data_AF-A0A559QVR8-F1
#
_entry.id   AF-A0A559QVR8-F1
#
_cell.length_a   1.000
_cell.length_b   1.000
_cell.length_c   1.000
_cell.angle_alpha   90.00
_cell.angle_beta   90.00
_cell.angle_gamma   90.00
#
_symmetry.space_group_name_H-M   'P 1'
#
loop_
_entity.id
_entity.type
_entity.pdbx_description
1 polymer ?
#
loop_
_entity_poly.entity_id
_entity_poly.type
_entity_poly.pdbx_seq_one_letter_code
_entity_poly.pdbx_strand_id
1 'polypeptide(L)'
;MNRTRLFKTLSFVALLMSGALCIAQEPQATDDPESELTLDEQEQQAEQKKQLFRIGYEFFNDRKYQRAATGFYDYMAIAESGDENYEWAQFFYAISLEKLGYSHAAVDTFARLATRKPNTKIVVYILSYFDTISRSQPFDQELVIANALNGANYDFIDDDLAAMVHYHQGVYDAQFGLEAWAKGHFEKIPETSNYFAYYQYHLAIAAIEAGEISAALAPLDRILQLPQTDAKLQDLTLWTSARLLFELGEHAKAIARYKAIKTPVTEQASFLLERAWNQYKLQNYRRAMGLLYAYQAPDFSRFFTPEMFILKALIYKSLCHYESTLATVDAFYQRYQQALDAVYDRKRAADPESQQLLLLVLNNEAINRQWQFIRLLETEKSELSRFEHPAIQTHLTSIYDLKISQAARHLRTQVDKEYERLANLLLEYEENINLVRYEAGVDRYQTTGDFRYQKSDHTEADASADPSKVIYPFQGEFWNDEFDDYKVHLADECAQEDNWEVFFE
;
A
#
# COMPACT_ATOMS: atom_id res chain seq x y z
N MET A 1 -1.04 18.23 -33.24
CA MET A 1 -1.67 19.33 -34.00
C MET A 1 -3.14 18.99 -34.20
N ASN A 2 -4.05 19.79 -33.64
CA ASN A 2 -5.53 19.83 -33.76
C ASN A 2 -6.32 18.57 -33.34
N ARG A 3 -7.06 18.50 -32.21
CA ARG A 3 -8.20 19.29 -31.69
C ARG A 3 -9.37 19.48 -32.67
N THR A 4 -10.49 18.79 -32.39
CA THR A 4 -11.90 19.25 -32.54
C THR A 4 -12.83 18.20 -31.91
N ARG A 5 -13.32 18.40 -30.67
CA ARG A 5 -14.66 18.94 -30.33
C ARG A 5 -15.83 18.26 -31.07
N LEU A 6 -16.64 17.49 -30.32
CA LEU A 6 -18.07 17.32 -30.58
C LEU A 6 -18.81 17.38 -29.25
N PHE A 7 -19.71 18.36 -29.17
CA PHE A 7 -20.57 18.72 -28.06
C PHE A 7 -22.01 18.71 -28.60
N LYS A 8 -22.97 18.42 -27.71
CA LYS A 8 -24.44 18.47 -27.87
C LYS A 8 -25.02 17.18 -28.48
N THR A 9 -26.07 16.57 -27.93
CA THR A 9 -27.36 17.19 -27.52
C THR A 9 -28.07 16.38 -26.43
N LEU A 10 -28.47 17.04 -25.33
CA LEU A 10 -29.61 16.63 -24.51
C LEU A 10 -30.88 16.88 -25.32
N SER A 11 -31.76 15.87 -25.43
CA SER A 11 -33.12 16.04 -25.94
C SER A 11 -34.11 15.61 -24.86
N PHE A 12 -34.79 16.62 -24.33
CA PHE A 12 -35.94 16.52 -23.43
C PHE A 12 -37.13 16.01 -24.24
N VAL A 13 -37.72 14.87 -23.87
CA VAL A 13 -39.01 14.41 -24.42
C VAL A 13 -40.00 14.35 -23.28
N ALA A 14 -40.93 15.30 -23.30
CA ALA A 14 -42.16 15.27 -22.52
C ALA A 14 -43.14 14.30 -23.20
N LEU A 15 -43.63 13.32 -22.46
CA LEU A 15 -44.78 12.51 -22.87
C LEU A 15 -45.82 12.52 -21.74
N LEU A 16 -46.98 13.11 -22.03
CA LEU A 16 -48.15 13.16 -21.17
C LEU A 16 -49.04 11.92 -21.40
N MET A 17 -49.32 11.21 -20.30
CA MET A 17 -50.61 10.67 -19.84
C MET A 17 -51.52 9.87 -20.79
N SER A 18 -51.71 8.59 -20.46
CA SER A 18 -52.97 7.81 -20.47
C SER A 18 -52.64 6.51 -19.69
N GLY A 19 -53.07 6.30 -18.45
CA GLY A 19 -54.44 6.05 -18.04
C GLY A 19 -54.64 4.56 -17.74
N ALA A 20 -54.33 4.12 -16.51
CA ALA A 20 -54.86 2.88 -15.91
C ALA A 20 -54.90 3.04 -14.38
N LEU A 21 -56.11 3.25 -13.87
CA LEU A 21 -56.43 3.27 -12.45
C LEU A 21 -56.02 1.93 -11.79
N CYS A 22 -55.11 1.99 -10.82
CA CYS A 22 -55.07 1.05 -9.72
C CYS A 22 -55.40 1.84 -8.45
N ILE A 23 -56.56 1.55 -7.89
CA ILE A 23 -56.99 2.03 -6.58
C ILE A 23 -56.11 1.31 -5.55
N ALA A 24 -55.01 1.95 -5.14
CA ALA A 24 -54.34 1.63 -3.90
C ALA A 24 -54.81 2.68 -2.89
N GLN A 25 -55.50 2.24 -1.83
CA GLN A 25 -55.90 3.07 -0.72
C GLN A 25 -54.67 3.81 -0.17
N GLU A 26 -54.72 5.14 -0.19
CA GLU A 26 -53.82 5.97 0.61
C GLU A 26 -53.90 5.50 2.07
N PRO A 27 -52.77 5.23 2.74
CA PRO A 27 -52.80 5.20 4.19
C PRO A 27 -53.27 6.57 4.65
N GLN A 28 -54.41 6.61 5.34
CA GLN A 28 -54.90 7.82 6.00
C GLN A 28 -53.75 8.39 6.83
N ALA A 29 -53.37 9.63 6.52
CA ALA A 29 -52.58 10.44 7.42
C ALA A 29 -53.39 10.56 8.72
N THR A 30 -53.04 9.76 9.71
CA THR A 30 -53.31 10.08 11.09
C THR A 30 -52.42 11.27 11.41
N ASP A 31 -53.00 12.46 11.37
CA ASP A 31 -52.48 13.62 12.12
C ASP A 31 -52.47 13.20 13.60
N ASP A 32 -51.39 12.53 14.01
CA ASP A 32 -51.00 12.54 15.41
C ASP A 32 -50.63 14.00 15.72
N PRO A 33 -51.26 14.63 16.72
CA PRO A 33 -50.82 15.94 17.14
C PRO A 33 -49.40 15.77 17.67
N GLU A 34 -48.42 16.39 17.01
CA GLU A 34 -47.14 16.69 17.65
C GLU A 34 -47.47 17.32 18.99
N SER A 35 -47.26 16.57 20.07
CA SER A 35 -47.50 17.05 21.42
C SER A 35 -46.49 18.15 21.69
N GLU A 36 -46.86 19.40 21.43
CA GLU A 36 -46.11 20.56 21.89
C GLU A 36 -45.93 20.43 23.40
N LEU A 37 -44.71 20.15 23.82
CA LEU A 37 -44.34 20.06 25.23
C LEU A 37 -44.79 21.33 25.95
N THR A 38 -45.42 21.17 27.10
CA THR A 38 -45.80 22.31 27.94
C THR A 38 -44.56 23.08 28.40
N LEU A 39 -44.70 24.38 28.71
CA LEU A 39 -43.56 25.20 29.18
C LEU A 39 -42.83 24.56 30.37
N ASP A 40 -43.58 23.95 31.30
CA ASP A 40 -43.03 23.28 32.48
C ASP A 40 -42.23 22.01 32.09
N GLU A 41 -42.68 21.26 31.07
CA GLU A 41 -41.97 20.09 30.56
C GLU A 41 -40.69 20.49 29.81
N GLN A 42 -40.71 21.61 29.08
CA GLN A 42 -39.54 22.16 28.41
C GLN A 42 -38.47 22.63 29.43
N GLU A 43 -38.89 23.29 30.52
CA GLU A 43 -37.99 23.70 31.60
C GLU A 43 -37.39 22.51 32.34
N GLN A 44 -38.19 21.47 32.63
CA GLN A 44 -37.70 20.25 33.26
C GLN A 44 -36.70 19.51 32.38
N GLN A 45 -36.96 19.41 31.07
CA GLN A 45 -36.03 18.83 30.12
C GLN A 45 -34.73 19.63 30.01
N ALA A 46 -34.80 20.96 30.01
CA ALA A 46 -33.62 21.81 29.98
C ALA A 46 -32.73 21.63 31.23
N GLU A 47 -33.34 21.50 32.41
CA GLU A 47 -32.62 21.23 33.66
C GLU A 47 -32.02 19.81 33.67
N GLN A 48 -32.77 18.81 33.20
CA GLN A 48 -32.27 17.43 33.06
C GLN A 48 -31.05 17.36 32.12
N LYS A 49 -31.12 18.04 30.96
CA LYS A 49 -30.00 18.17 30.01
C LYS A 49 -28.75 18.73 30.68
N LYS A 50 -28.88 19.84 31.43
CA LYS A 50 -27.76 20.45 32.17
C LYS A 50 -27.17 19.51 33.22
N GLN A 51 -28.02 18.78 33.95
CA GLN A 51 -27.58 17.83 34.96
C GLN A 51 -26.79 16.66 34.35
N LEU A 52 -27.29 16.06 33.26
CA LEU A 52 -26.60 14.96 32.57
C LEU A 52 -25.22 15.39 32.06
N PHE A 53 -25.15 16.57 31.43
CA PHE A 53 -23.87 17.11 30.96
C PHE A 53 -22.89 17.33 32.12
N ARG A 54 -23.35 17.92 33.24
CA ARG A 54 -22.52 18.16 34.43
C ARG A 54 -21.98 16.85 35.01
N ILE A 55 -22.82 15.82 35.13
CA ILE A 55 -22.43 14.50 35.64
C ILE A 55 -21.34 13.88 34.74
N GLY A 56 -21.54 13.93 33.42
CA GLY A 56 -20.53 13.44 32.45
C GLY A 56 -19.20 14.18 32.60
N TYR A 57 -19.25 15.51 32.75
CA TYR A 57 -18.07 16.36 32.91
C TYR A 57 -17.33 16.13 34.25
N GLU A 58 -18.05 15.92 35.34
CA GLU A 58 -17.45 15.57 36.63
C GLU A 58 -16.70 14.23 36.55
N PHE A 59 -17.30 13.20 35.96
CA PHE A 59 -16.62 11.92 35.74
C PHE A 59 -15.41 12.05 34.81
N PHE A 60 -15.47 12.92 33.82
CA PHE A 60 -14.36 13.20 32.92
C PHE A 60 -13.17 13.80 33.67
N ASN A 61 -13.41 14.80 34.52
CA ASN A 61 -12.38 15.43 35.35
C ASN A 61 -11.77 14.45 36.36
N ASP A 62 -12.59 13.54 36.89
CA ASP A 62 -12.16 12.43 37.75
C ASP A 62 -11.39 11.32 37.01
N ARG A 63 -11.18 11.44 35.69
CA ARG A 63 -10.57 10.43 34.81
C ARG A 63 -11.33 9.10 34.77
N LYS A 64 -12.61 9.10 35.13
CA LYS A 64 -13.51 7.93 35.04
C LYS A 64 -14.15 7.90 33.65
N TYR A 65 -13.31 7.73 32.62
CA TYR A 65 -13.70 7.90 31.21
C TYR A 65 -14.88 7.01 30.78
N GLN A 66 -15.00 5.81 31.32
CA GLN A 66 -16.12 4.93 31.00
C GLN A 66 -17.47 5.53 31.43
N ARG A 67 -17.55 6.05 32.66
CA ARG A 67 -18.76 6.70 33.17
C ARG A 67 -19.00 8.05 32.50
N ALA A 68 -17.93 8.78 32.19
CA ALA A 68 -18.01 10.02 31.44
C ALA A 68 -18.62 9.79 30.05
N ALA A 69 -18.13 8.78 29.32
CA ALA A 69 -18.67 8.41 28.00
C ALA A 69 -20.16 8.05 28.07
N THR A 70 -20.58 7.28 29.08
CA THR A 70 -22.01 6.99 29.30
C THR A 70 -22.81 8.26 29.57
N GLY A 71 -22.35 9.13 30.48
CA GLY A 71 -23.06 10.37 30.81
C GLY A 71 -23.21 11.32 29.61
N PHE A 72 -22.17 11.46 28.79
CA PHE A 72 -22.26 12.26 27.56
C PHE A 72 -23.14 11.60 26.51
N TYR A 73 -23.13 10.27 26.39
CA TYR A 73 -24.03 9.54 25.51
C TYR A 73 -25.51 9.75 25.90
N ASP A 74 -25.83 9.63 27.19
CA ASP A 74 -27.18 9.84 27.70
C ASP A 74 -27.65 11.28 27.48
N TYR A 75 -26.75 12.26 27.65
CA TYR A 75 -27.03 13.66 27.29
C TYR A 75 -27.31 13.81 25.79
N MET A 76 -26.47 13.26 24.92
CA MET A 76 -26.65 13.34 23.45
C MET A 76 -27.91 12.60 22.95
N ALA A 77 -28.45 11.65 23.71
CA ALA A 77 -29.68 10.95 23.38
C ALA A 77 -30.94 11.82 23.55
N ILE A 78 -30.88 12.85 24.41
CA ILE A 78 -32.00 13.78 24.65
C ILE A 78 -31.74 15.20 24.13
N ALA A 79 -30.48 15.56 23.93
CA ALA A 79 -30.07 16.89 23.47
C ALA A 79 -30.16 17.00 21.94
N GLU A 80 -30.47 18.19 21.46
CA GLU A 80 -30.53 18.50 20.04
C GLU A 80 -29.20 19.10 19.57
N SER A 81 -28.93 19.03 18.26
CA SER A 81 -27.68 19.55 17.69
C SER A 81 -27.49 21.07 17.88
N GLY A 82 -28.55 21.82 18.16
CA GLY A 82 -28.50 23.25 18.44
C GLY A 82 -28.26 23.60 19.91
N ASP A 83 -28.25 22.63 20.82
CA ASP A 83 -28.04 22.88 22.25
C ASP A 83 -26.59 23.32 22.51
N GLU A 84 -26.40 24.32 23.40
CA GLU A 84 -25.10 24.95 23.69
C GLU A 84 -23.98 23.95 24.06
N ASN A 85 -24.34 22.88 24.78
CA ASN A 85 -23.39 21.87 25.26
C ASN A 85 -23.27 20.65 24.33
N TYR A 86 -23.99 20.61 23.20
CA TYR A 86 -24.01 19.45 22.31
C TYR A 86 -22.65 19.15 21.70
N GLU A 87 -21.98 20.16 21.15
CA GLU A 87 -20.63 20.01 20.57
C GLU A 87 -19.59 19.61 21.63
N TRP A 88 -19.67 20.19 22.82
CA TRP A 88 -18.79 19.85 23.93
C TRP A 88 -19.02 18.42 24.42
N ALA A 89 -20.28 17.97 24.47
CA ALA A 89 -20.59 16.60 24.86
C ALA A 89 -20.03 15.61 23.84
N GLN A 90 -20.20 15.86 22.54
CA GLN A 90 -19.59 15.04 21.48
C GLN A 90 -18.06 15.02 21.60
N PHE A 91 -17.45 16.17 21.87
CA PHE A 91 -16.01 16.28 22.03
C PHE A 91 -15.49 15.47 23.23
N PHE A 92 -16.05 15.66 24.41
CA PHE A 92 -15.63 14.94 25.62
C PHE A 92 -16.00 13.45 25.58
N TYR A 93 -17.10 13.10 24.91
CA TYR A 93 -17.44 11.72 24.60
C TYR A 93 -16.33 11.05 23.76
N ALA A 94 -15.93 11.69 22.66
CA ALA A 94 -14.88 11.17 21.79
C ALA A 94 -13.52 11.06 22.49
N ILE A 95 -13.14 12.05 23.32
CA ILE A 95 -11.92 11.96 24.14
C ILE A 95 -12.03 10.81 25.15
N SER A 96 -13.20 10.61 25.76
CA SER A 96 -13.39 9.50 26.70
C SER A 96 -13.20 8.15 26.00
N LEU A 97 -13.71 7.99 24.78
CA LEU A 97 -13.49 6.80 23.96
C LEU A 97 -12.02 6.62 23.58
N GLU A 98 -11.34 7.70 23.19
CA GLU A 98 -9.89 7.70 22.92
C GLU A 98 -9.11 7.20 24.14
N LYS A 99 -9.36 7.76 25.33
CA LYS A 99 -8.64 7.37 26.56
C LYS A 99 -8.93 5.95 27.02
N LEU A 100 -10.04 5.37 26.58
CA LEU A 100 -10.38 3.97 26.81
C LEU A 100 -9.79 3.02 25.76
N GLY A 101 -9.21 3.54 24.68
CA GLY A 101 -8.62 2.76 23.59
C GLY A 101 -9.58 2.41 22.45
N TYR A 102 -10.77 3.02 22.38
CA TYR A 102 -11.71 2.83 21.27
C TYR A 102 -11.43 3.84 20.16
N SER A 103 -10.34 3.60 19.42
CA SER A 103 -9.82 4.57 18.45
C SER A 103 -10.78 4.81 17.29
N HIS A 104 -11.44 3.76 16.78
CA HIS A 104 -12.36 3.93 15.65
C HIS A 104 -13.62 4.71 16.06
N ALA A 105 -14.21 4.40 17.21
CA ALA A 105 -15.39 5.12 17.70
C ALA A 105 -15.09 6.61 18.02
N ALA A 106 -13.87 6.89 18.50
CA ALA A 106 -13.40 8.26 18.67
C ALA A 106 -13.26 8.96 17.30
N VAL A 107 -12.62 8.33 16.32
CA VAL A 107 -12.47 8.85 14.94
C VAL A 107 -13.83 9.11 14.28
N ASP A 108 -14.77 8.18 14.39
CA ASP A 108 -16.15 8.31 13.89
C ASP A 108 -16.85 9.55 14.47
N THR A 109 -16.72 9.78 15.76
CA THR A 109 -17.30 10.96 16.41
C THR A 109 -16.55 12.24 16.04
N PHE A 110 -15.21 12.24 16.04
CA PHE A 110 -14.41 13.41 15.70
C PHE A 110 -14.56 13.83 14.24
N ALA A 111 -14.69 12.91 13.29
CA ALA A 111 -14.91 13.23 11.89
C ALA A 111 -16.26 13.93 11.66
N ARG A 112 -17.33 13.42 12.29
CA ARG A 112 -18.64 14.09 12.29
C ARG A 112 -18.59 15.46 12.95
N LEU A 113 -17.81 15.60 14.02
CA LEU A 113 -17.66 16.87 14.71
C LEU A 113 -16.89 17.86 13.83
N ALA A 114 -15.75 17.49 13.24
CA ALA A 114 -14.93 18.34 12.38
C ALA A 114 -15.69 18.91 11.18
N THR A 115 -16.52 18.09 10.52
CA THR A 115 -17.34 18.50 9.37
C THR A 115 -18.42 19.54 9.71
N ARG A 116 -18.84 19.63 10.98
CA ARG A 116 -19.79 20.65 11.48
C ARG A 116 -19.13 21.99 11.81
N LYS A 117 -17.81 22.10 11.69
CA LYS A 117 -17.01 23.31 11.97
C LYS A 117 -17.23 23.85 13.39
N PRO A 118 -16.87 23.05 14.42
CA PRO A 118 -17.03 23.41 15.82
C PRO A 118 -16.00 24.49 16.20
N ASN A 119 -15.95 24.87 17.47
CA ASN A 119 -14.94 25.81 17.97
C ASN A 119 -13.51 25.44 17.53
N THR A 120 -12.72 26.44 17.13
CA THR A 120 -11.30 26.32 16.75
C THR A 120 -10.46 25.41 17.68
N LYS A 121 -10.65 25.48 19.00
CA LYS A 121 -9.92 24.63 19.97
C LYS A 121 -10.23 23.14 19.79
N ILE A 122 -11.49 22.81 19.51
CA ILE A 122 -11.95 21.44 19.25
C ILE A 122 -11.31 20.94 17.96
N VAL A 123 -11.33 21.76 16.90
CA VAL A 123 -10.73 21.39 15.61
C VAL A 123 -9.24 21.12 15.73
N VAL A 124 -8.49 21.99 16.40
CA VAL A 124 -7.04 21.80 16.59
C VAL A 124 -6.75 20.46 17.30
N TYR A 125 -7.53 20.11 18.32
CA TYR A 125 -7.41 18.80 18.98
C TYR A 125 -7.70 17.64 18.03
N ILE A 126 -8.79 17.72 17.27
CA ILE A 126 -9.19 16.67 16.32
C ILE A 126 -8.10 16.45 15.27
N LEU A 127 -7.56 17.51 14.69
CA LEU A 127 -6.51 17.39 13.68
C LEU A 127 -5.20 16.86 14.26
N SER A 128 -4.81 17.27 15.47
CA SER A 128 -3.67 16.70 16.17
C SER A 128 -3.86 15.21 16.46
N TYR A 129 -5.09 14.81 16.79
CA TYR A 129 -5.43 13.40 16.98
C TYR A 129 -5.37 12.61 15.67
N PHE A 130 -5.92 13.14 14.57
CA PHE A 130 -5.82 12.51 13.25
C PHE A 130 -4.37 12.40 12.78
N ASP A 131 -3.55 13.42 13.02
CA ASP A 131 -2.12 13.39 12.74
C ASP A 131 -1.45 12.21 13.48
N THR A 132 -1.68 12.11 14.79
CA THR A 132 -1.13 11.06 15.64
C THR A 132 -1.57 9.66 15.19
N ILE A 133 -2.86 9.49 14.89
CA ILE A 133 -3.38 8.20 14.42
C ILE A 133 -2.79 7.82 13.08
N SER A 134 -2.68 8.77 12.15
CA SER A 134 -2.18 8.51 10.80
C SER A 134 -0.79 7.91 10.76
N ARG A 135 0.00 8.12 11.83
CA ARG A 135 1.38 7.65 11.98
C ARG A 135 1.53 6.45 12.92
N SER A 136 0.57 6.21 13.81
CA SER A 136 0.75 5.25 14.91
C SER A 136 -0.02 3.94 14.74
N GLN A 137 -1.14 3.93 14.02
CA GLN A 137 -2.00 2.75 13.90
C GLN A 137 -2.87 2.75 12.64
N PRO A 138 -3.41 1.58 12.22
CA PRO A 138 -4.40 1.52 11.15
C PRO A 138 -5.66 2.32 11.50
N PHE A 139 -6.21 3.04 10.51
CA PHE A 139 -7.37 3.90 10.73
C PHE A 139 -8.26 3.97 9.49
N ASP A 140 -9.46 4.53 9.68
CA ASP A 140 -10.42 4.74 8.62
C ASP A 140 -10.00 5.92 7.71
N GLN A 141 -9.23 5.60 6.67
CA GLN A 141 -8.70 6.61 5.74
C GLN A 141 -9.81 7.37 5.01
N GLU A 142 -10.89 6.69 4.63
CA GLU A 142 -12.03 7.33 3.94
C GLU A 142 -12.68 8.37 4.86
N LEU A 143 -12.95 8.01 6.11
CA LEU A 143 -13.58 8.90 7.06
C LEU A 143 -12.67 10.09 7.46
N VAL A 144 -11.39 9.83 7.71
CA VAL A 144 -10.45 10.89 8.13
C VAL A 144 -10.11 11.79 6.95
N ILE A 145 -9.63 11.23 5.85
CA ILE A 145 -9.11 12.02 4.73
C ILE A 145 -10.26 12.57 3.90
N ALA A 146 -11.10 11.70 3.33
CA ALA A 146 -12.13 12.12 2.36
C ALA A 146 -13.25 12.93 3.02
N ASN A 147 -13.71 12.54 4.22
CA ASN A 147 -14.83 13.22 4.86
C ASN A 147 -14.38 14.37 5.76
N ALA A 148 -13.45 14.15 6.70
CA ALA A 148 -13.10 15.16 7.69
C ALA A 148 -12.13 16.22 7.17
N LEU A 149 -11.00 15.81 6.57
CA LEU A 149 -9.99 16.77 6.09
C LEU A 149 -10.44 17.52 4.84
N ASN A 150 -11.15 16.87 3.91
CA ASN A 150 -11.60 17.53 2.68
C ASN A 150 -12.98 18.19 2.79
N GLY A 151 -13.76 17.88 3.85
CA GLY A 151 -15.11 18.43 4.04
C GLY A 151 -15.15 19.86 4.60
N ALA A 152 -14.02 20.42 5.05
CA ALA A 152 -13.96 21.74 5.67
C ALA A 152 -12.66 22.49 5.33
N ASN A 153 -12.68 23.80 5.59
CA ASN A 153 -11.51 24.68 5.45
C ASN A 153 -10.89 24.95 6.84
N TYR A 154 -9.57 24.93 6.91
CA TYR A 154 -8.76 24.94 8.12
C TYR A 154 -7.69 26.04 8.15
N ASP A 155 -7.92 27.17 7.44
CA ASP A 155 -6.96 28.28 7.30
C ASP A 155 -6.51 28.95 8.64
N PHE A 156 -7.10 28.60 9.78
CA PHE A 156 -6.82 29.21 11.10
C PHE A 156 -5.77 28.46 11.94
N ILE A 157 -5.16 27.41 11.40
CA ILE A 157 -4.36 26.43 12.14
C ILE A 157 -2.86 26.73 11.98
N ASP A 158 -2.05 26.27 12.94
CA ASP A 158 -0.58 26.41 12.89
C ASP A 158 0.06 25.71 11.68
N ASP A 159 1.30 26.09 11.39
CA ASP A 159 2.01 25.69 10.16
C ASP A 159 2.20 24.17 10.04
N ASP A 160 2.38 23.44 11.15
CA ASP A 160 2.63 22.00 11.12
C ASP A 160 1.36 21.20 10.83
N LEU A 161 0.25 21.50 11.51
CA LEU A 161 -1.04 20.86 11.25
C LEU A 161 -1.63 21.33 9.92
N ALA A 162 -1.43 22.59 9.53
CA ALA A 162 -1.82 23.08 8.22
C ALA A 162 -1.08 22.34 7.09
N ALA A 163 0.21 22.04 7.26
CA ALA A 163 0.99 21.26 6.31
C ALA A 163 0.43 19.84 6.12
N MET A 164 0.02 19.18 7.22
CA MET A 164 -0.64 17.87 7.19
C MET A 164 -1.95 17.93 6.39
N VAL A 165 -2.80 18.90 6.70
CA VAL A 165 -4.10 19.10 6.03
C VAL A 165 -3.91 19.33 4.54
N HIS A 166 -3.02 20.26 4.17
CA HIS A 166 -2.74 20.58 2.77
C HIS A 166 -2.13 19.40 2.01
N TYR A 167 -1.28 18.60 2.65
CA TYR A 167 -0.78 17.38 2.03
C TYR A 167 -1.92 16.40 1.71
N HIS A 168 -2.78 16.09 2.67
CA HIS A 168 -3.86 15.13 2.45
C HIS A 168 -4.94 15.65 1.47
N GLN A 169 -5.29 16.93 1.55
CA GLN A 169 -6.17 17.59 0.58
C GLN A 169 -5.57 17.55 -0.83
N GLY A 170 -4.29 17.90 -0.97
CA GLY A 170 -3.61 17.89 -2.26
C GLY A 170 -3.52 16.50 -2.89
N VAL A 171 -3.19 15.47 -2.09
CA VAL A 171 -3.16 14.07 -2.56
C VAL A 171 -4.56 13.62 -2.99
N TYR A 172 -5.59 13.95 -2.21
CA TYR A 172 -6.97 13.60 -2.57
C TYR A 172 -7.37 14.27 -3.89
N ASP A 173 -7.20 15.58 -4.02
CA ASP A 173 -7.53 16.31 -5.25
C ASP A 173 -6.79 15.75 -6.47
N ALA A 174 -5.50 15.39 -6.31
CA ALA A 174 -4.72 14.76 -7.38
C ALA A 174 -5.30 13.41 -7.82
N GLN A 175 -5.73 12.56 -6.88
CA GLN A 175 -6.36 11.26 -7.18
C GLN A 175 -7.66 11.40 -8.00
N PHE A 176 -8.38 12.51 -7.83
CA PHE A 176 -9.59 12.82 -8.61
C PHE A 176 -9.33 13.66 -9.87
N GLY A 177 -8.06 13.89 -10.23
CA GLY A 177 -7.67 14.63 -11.44
C GLY A 177 -7.82 16.15 -11.32
N LEU A 178 -7.95 16.70 -10.10
CA LEU A 178 -8.07 18.13 -9.83
C LEU A 178 -6.69 18.79 -9.65
N GLU A 179 -5.83 18.67 -10.65
CA GLU A 179 -4.40 19.06 -10.57
C GLU A 179 -4.16 20.50 -10.09
N ALA A 180 -4.98 21.45 -10.54
CA ALA A 180 -4.81 22.87 -10.19
C ALA A 180 -5.07 23.11 -8.70
N TRP A 181 -6.04 22.41 -8.11
CA TRP A 181 -6.38 22.52 -6.70
C TRP A 181 -5.34 21.79 -5.86
N ALA A 182 -4.96 20.59 -6.29
CA ALA A 182 -3.87 19.81 -5.67
C ALA A 182 -2.58 20.65 -5.57
N LYS A 183 -2.17 21.29 -6.67
CA LYS A 183 -1.01 22.18 -6.69
C LYS A 183 -1.16 23.35 -5.71
N GLY A 184 -2.33 23.98 -5.66
CA GLY A 184 -2.60 25.07 -4.73
C GLY A 184 -2.50 24.66 -3.25
N HIS A 185 -2.83 23.41 -2.92
CA HIS A 185 -2.60 22.85 -1.59
C HIS A 185 -1.12 22.58 -1.34
N PHE A 186 -0.44 21.92 -2.27
CA PHE A 186 0.96 21.55 -2.12
C PHE A 186 1.90 22.76 -2.00
N GLU A 187 1.63 23.87 -2.70
CA GLU A 187 2.42 25.11 -2.62
C GLU A 187 2.39 25.76 -1.23
N LYS A 188 1.41 25.42 -0.39
CA LYS A 188 1.27 25.93 0.97
C LYS A 188 2.04 25.10 2.01
N ILE A 189 2.65 23.99 1.63
CA ILE A 189 3.41 23.12 2.54
C ILE A 189 4.81 23.71 2.77
N PRO A 190 5.17 24.13 4.00
CA PRO A 190 6.50 24.68 4.28
C PRO A 190 7.60 23.64 4.10
N GLU A 191 8.77 24.04 3.57
CA GLU A 191 9.91 23.13 3.37
C GLU A 191 10.47 22.54 4.67
N THR A 192 10.21 23.21 5.80
CA THR A 192 10.61 22.75 7.14
C THR A 192 9.69 21.67 7.70
N SER A 193 8.51 21.46 7.12
CA SER A 193 7.53 20.48 7.61
C SER A 193 7.93 19.06 7.20
N ASN A 194 7.62 18.08 8.05
CA ASN A 194 7.76 16.66 7.73
C ASN A 194 6.95 16.26 6.48
N TYR A 195 5.83 16.94 6.22
CA TYR A 195 4.97 16.70 5.06
C TYR A 195 5.57 17.14 3.73
N PHE A 196 6.60 17.99 3.76
CA PHE A 196 7.28 18.40 2.55
C PHE A 196 8.00 17.24 1.87
N ALA A 197 8.62 16.34 2.65
CA ALA A 197 9.26 15.14 2.11
C ALA A 197 8.24 14.21 1.43
N TYR A 198 7.07 14.02 2.05
CA TYR A 198 5.98 13.23 1.46
C TYR A 198 5.40 13.89 0.21
N TYR A 199 5.28 15.22 0.19
CA TYR A 199 4.89 15.96 -1.00
C TYR A 199 5.89 15.77 -2.15
N GLN A 200 7.20 15.89 -1.89
CA GLN A 200 8.23 15.61 -2.91
C GLN A 200 8.10 14.17 -3.43
N TYR A 201 7.83 13.21 -2.55
CA TYR A 201 7.62 11.82 -2.96
C TYR A 201 6.39 11.70 -3.87
N HIS A 202 5.29 12.37 -3.54
CA HIS A 202 4.09 12.41 -4.38
C HIS A 202 4.36 13.03 -5.76
N LEU A 203 5.15 14.10 -5.85
CA LEU A 203 5.59 14.66 -7.14
C LEU A 203 6.37 13.65 -7.98
N ALA A 204 7.24 12.86 -7.34
CA ALA A 204 7.98 11.82 -8.04
C ALA A 204 7.03 10.75 -8.61
N ILE A 205 6.04 10.30 -7.82
CA ILE A 205 5.03 9.34 -8.28
C ILE A 205 4.21 9.91 -9.45
N ALA A 206 3.73 11.15 -9.33
CA ALA A 206 2.99 11.79 -10.42
C ALA A 206 3.80 11.90 -11.72
N ALA A 207 5.10 12.21 -11.62
CA ALA A 207 5.99 12.23 -12.78
C ALA A 207 6.19 10.82 -13.39
N ILE A 208 6.27 9.77 -12.56
CA ILE A 208 6.34 8.38 -13.03
C ILE A 208 5.06 8.00 -13.78
N GLU A 209 3.89 8.34 -13.23
CA GLU A 209 2.59 8.06 -13.85
C GLU A 209 2.41 8.81 -15.19
N ALA A 210 3.01 10.00 -15.31
CA ALA A 210 3.08 10.75 -16.56
C ALA A 210 4.11 10.21 -17.57
N GLY A 211 4.91 9.19 -17.20
CA GLY A 211 5.99 8.65 -18.02
C GLY A 211 7.27 9.51 -18.03
N GLU A 212 7.36 10.54 -17.20
CA GLU A 212 8.48 11.48 -17.08
C GLU A 212 9.54 10.96 -16.09
N ILE A 213 10.11 9.78 -16.38
CA ILE A 213 11.03 9.04 -15.48
C ILE A 213 12.23 9.90 -15.03
N SER A 214 12.83 10.67 -15.95
CA SER A 214 13.98 11.51 -15.63
C SER A 214 13.62 12.69 -14.72
N ALA A 215 12.43 13.25 -14.87
CA ALA A 215 11.94 14.36 -14.04
C ALA A 215 11.64 13.90 -12.60
N ALA A 216 11.23 12.63 -12.42
CA ALA A 216 10.94 12.04 -11.12
C ALA A 216 12.16 11.94 -10.19
N LEU A 217 13.39 11.93 -10.73
CA LEU A 217 14.61 11.84 -9.90
C LEU A 217 14.89 13.12 -9.10
N ALA A 218 14.57 14.30 -9.64
CA ALA A 218 14.82 15.58 -8.97
C ALA A 218 14.09 15.72 -7.62
N PRO A 219 12.77 15.46 -7.50
CA PRO A 219 12.10 15.51 -6.20
C PRO A 219 12.59 14.41 -5.25
N LEU A 220 12.95 13.22 -5.73
CA LEU A 220 13.53 12.16 -4.89
C LEU A 220 14.89 12.57 -4.31
N ASP A 221 15.76 13.16 -5.13
CA ASP A 221 17.05 13.69 -4.66
C ASP A 221 16.88 14.82 -3.64
N ARG A 222 15.82 15.63 -3.79
CA ARG A 222 15.49 16.68 -2.82
C ARG A 222 15.15 16.08 -1.45
N ILE A 223 14.40 14.98 -1.39
CA ILE A 223 14.09 14.29 -0.12
C ILE A 223 15.38 13.85 0.58
N LEU A 224 16.34 13.30 -0.17
CA LEU A 224 17.60 12.81 0.39
C LEU A 224 18.53 13.92 0.91
N GLN A 225 18.27 15.17 0.54
CA GLN A 225 19.01 16.36 1.01
C GLN A 225 18.38 17.00 2.25
N LEU A 226 17.17 16.60 2.64
CA LEU A 226 16.49 17.16 3.81
C LEU A 226 17.18 16.71 5.11
N PRO A 227 17.37 17.61 6.10
CA PRO A 227 18.12 17.32 7.32
C PRO A 227 17.37 16.37 8.29
N GLN A 228 16.04 16.32 8.18
CA GLN A 228 15.15 15.52 9.00
C GLN A 228 14.18 14.82 8.04
N THR A 229 14.28 13.50 7.91
CA THR A 229 13.34 12.69 7.12
C THR A 229 13.16 11.36 7.81
N ASP A 230 11.93 10.87 7.79
CA ASP A 230 11.60 9.54 8.30
C ASP A 230 12.47 8.47 7.61
N ALA A 231 13.04 7.55 8.39
CA ALA A 231 13.97 6.54 7.88
C ALA A 231 13.30 5.64 6.83
N LYS A 232 12.02 5.31 7.00
CA LYS A 232 11.28 4.48 6.03
C LYS A 232 11.08 5.24 4.72
N LEU A 233 10.71 6.53 4.80
CA LEU A 233 10.59 7.37 3.60
C LEU A 233 11.94 7.53 2.89
N GLN A 234 13.05 7.65 3.62
CA GLN A 234 14.39 7.72 3.05
C GLN A 234 14.73 6.43 2.27
N ASP A 235 14.52 5.26 2.88
CA ASP A 235 14.79 3.97 2.24
C ASP A 235 13.88 3.73 1.03
N LEU A 236 12.59 4.09 1.13
CA LEU A 236 11.64 4.05 0.02
C LEU A 236 12.08 4.96 -1.13
N THR A 237 12.55 6.17 -0.83
CA THR A 237 13.06 7.13 -1.82
C THR A 237 14.28 6.58 -2.54
N LEU A 238 15.22 5.98 -1.81
CA LEU A 238 16.40 5.34 -2.39
C LEU A 238 16.01 4.17 -3.30
N TRP A 239 15.06 3.33 -2.87
CA TRP A 239 14.58 2.21 -3.66
C TRP A 239 13.91 2.66 -4.96
N THR A 240 12.96 3.58 -4.88
CA THR A 240 12.29 4.16 -6.05
C THR A 240 13.31 4.80 -7.00
N SER A 241 14.26 5.58 -6.47
CA SER A 241 15.34 6.17 -7.28
C SER A 241 16.17 5.11 -8.00
N ALA A 242 16.49 4.00 -7.32
CA ALA A 242 17.29 2.92 -7.89
C ALA A 242 16.59 2.24 -9.07
N ARG A 243 15.28 2.02 -8.97
CA ARG A 243 14.46 1.47 -10.07
C ARG A 243 14.39 2.41 -11.26
N LEU A 244 14.17 3.71 -11.03
CA LEU A 244 14.17 4.70 -12.12
C LEU A 244 15.54 4.79 -12.82
N LEU A 245 16.63 4.73 -12.06
CA LEU A 245 17.97 4.70 -12.63
C LEU A 245 18.23 3.43 -13.44
N PHE A 246 17.67 2.28 -13.04
CA PHE A 246 17.73 1.06 -13.85
C PHE A 246 17.01 1.24 -15.20
N GLU A 247 15.80 1.80 -15.19
CA GLU A 247 15.03 2.10 -16.42
C GLU A 247 15.77 3.07 -17.35
N LEU A 248 16.53 4.02 -16.80
CA LEU A 248 17.36 4.96 -17.56
C LEU A 248 18.68 4.35 -18.07
N GLY A 249 18.97 3.09 -17.77
CA GLY A 249 20.23 2.42 -18.12
C GLY A 249 21.43 2.82 -17.24
N GLU A 250 21.19 3.60 -16.19
CA GLU A 250 22.19 4.13 -15.26
C GLU A 250 22.51 3.12 -14.15
N HIS A 251 22.88 1.89 -14.54
CA HIS A 251 22.97 0.72 -13.65
C HIS A 251 23.96 0.91 -12.49
N ALA A 252 25.09 1.58 -12.73
CA ALA A 252 26.07 1.85 -11.68
C ALA A 252 25.51 2.78 -10.59
N LYS A 253 24.74 3.80 -10.99
CA LYS A 253 24.08 4.71 -10.04
C LYS A 253 22.96 3.99 -9.30
N ALA A 254 22.18 3.15 -9.97
CA ALA A 254 21.15 2.32 -9.35
C ALA A 254 21.74 1.43 -8.24
N ILE A 255 22.84 0.73 -8.52
CA ILE A 255 23.55 -0.08 -7.51
C ILE A 255 23.98 0.76 -6.31
N ALA A 256 24.49 1.98 -6.53
CA ALA A 256 24.88 2.87 -5.44
C ALA A 256 23.68 3.27 -4.56
N ARG A 257 22.50 3.52 -5.16
CA ARG A 257 21.26 3.79 -4.42
C ARG A 257 20.82 2.59 -3.57
N TYR A 258 20.83 1.38 -4.14
CA TYR A 258 20.52 0.16 -3.36
C TYR A 258 21.45 -0.04 -2.18
N LYS A 259 22.75 0.21 -2.35
CA LYS A 259 23.75 0.08 -1.27
C LYS A 259 23.60 1.12 -0.16
N ALA A 260 22.94 2.24 -0.43
CA ALA A 260 22.71 3.30 0.55
C ALA A 260 21.48 3.02 1.45
N ILE A 261 20.66 2.03 1.12
CA ILE A 261 19.47 1.66 1.89
C ILE A 261 19.91 1.02 3.21
N LYS A 262 19.33 1.50 4.33
CA LYS A 262 19.74 1.06 5.68
C LYS A 262 18.96 -0.14 6.19
N THR A 263 17.74 -0.34 5.70
CA THR A 263 16.91 -1.48 6.08
C THR A 263 17.63 -2.80 5.78
N PRO A 264 17.67 -3.76 6.73
CA PRO A 264 18.43 -5.00 6.59
C PRO A 264 18.12 -5.76 5.30
N VAL A 265 19.14 -6.36 4.69
CA VAL A 265 19.01 -7.14 3.43
C VAL A 265 18.02 -8.31 3.59
N THR A 266 17.92 -8.88 4.80
CA THR A 266 16.97 -9.96 5.14
C THR A 266 15.50 -9.54 5.04
N GLU A 267 15.20 -8.25 5.18
CA GLU A 267 13.86 -7.69 5.03
C GLU A 267 13.52 -7.36 3.58
N GLN A 268 14.52 -7.36 2.67
CA GLN A 268 14.38 -6.82 1.31
C GLN A 268 14.98 -7.74 0.25
N ALA A 269 14.55 -9.00 0.25
CA ALA A 269 14.94 -10.01 -0.73
C ALA A 269 14.84 -9.52 -2.20
N SER A 270 13.82 -8.69 -2.49
CA SER A 270 13.61 -8.06 -3.81
C SER A 270 14.82 -7.24 -4.29
N PHE A 271 15.60 -6.67 -3.38
CA PHE A 271 16.76 -5.87 -3.74
C PHE A 271 17.89 -6.70 -4.32
N LEU A 272 18.09 -7.92 -3.82
CA LEU A 272 19.13 -8.80 -4.34
C LEU A 272 18.85 -9.12 -5.82
N LEU A 273 17.58 -9.37 -6.16
CA LEU A 273 17.15 -9.63 -7.53
C LEU A 273 17.29 -8.38 -8.41
N GLU A 274 16.80 -7.22 -7.97
CA GLU A 274 16.92 -5.97 -8.73
C GLU A 274 18.39 -5.55 -8.96
N ARG A 275 19.26 -5.80 -7.98
CA ARG A 275 20.71 -5.59 -8.11
C ARG A 275 21.35 -6.62 -9.03
N ALA A 276 20.90 -7.87 -9.01
CA ALA A 276 21.37 -8.89 -9.94
C ALA A 276 21.07 -8.51 -11.39
N TRP A 277 19.89 -7.94 -11.67
CA TRP A 277 19.55 -7.38 -12.97
C TRP A 277 20.49 -6.25 -13.40
N ASN A 278 20.80 -5.31 -12.49
CA ASN A 278 21.78 -4.26 -12.77
C ASN A 278 23.16 -4.84 -13.12
N GLN A 279 23.61 -5.86 -12.39
CA GLN A 279 24.89 -6.52 -12.66
C GLN A 279 24.88 -7.28 -13.99
N TYR A 280 23.77 -7.94 -14.32
CA TYR A 280 23.57 -8.62 -15.59
C TYR A 280 23.64 -7.65 -16.78
N LYS A 281 22.99 -6.47 -16.67
CA LYS A 281 23.06 -5.43 -17.71
C LYS A 281 24.46 -4.85 -17.88
N LEU A 282 25.26 -4.83 -16.81
CA LEU A 282 26.68 -4.50 -16.84
C LEU A 282 27.59 -5.67 -17.30
N GLN A 283 27.01 -6.80 -17.74
CA GLN A 283 27.72 -8.02 -18.14
C GLN A 283 28.58 -8.64 -17.03
N ASN A 284 28.32 -8.29 -15.77
CA ASN A 284 28.99 -8.88 -14.61
C ASN A 284 28.31 -10.19 -14.20
N TYR A 285 28.26 -11.18 -15.10
CA TYR A 285 27.49 -12.42 -14.94
C TYR A 285 27.81 -13.19 -13.67
N ARG A 286 29.10 -13.37 -13.34
CA ARG A 286 29.56 -14.04 -12.11
C ARG A 286 29.01 -13.40 -10.84
N ARG A 287 28.89 -12.07 -10.86
CA ARG A 287 28.38 -11.28 -9.75
C ARG A 287 26.85 -11.31 -9.68
N ALA A 288 26.18 -11.18 -10.83
CA ALA A 288 24.73 -11.35 -10.91
C ALA A 288 24.31 -12.72 -10.38
N MET A 289 24.99 -13.78 -10.82
CA MET A 289 24.75 -15.15 -10.35
C MET A 289 25.01 -15.28 -8.84
N GLY A 290 26.09 -14.69 -8.30
CA GLY A 290 26.35 -14.67 -6.86
C GLY A 290 25.21 -14.08 -6.03
N LEU A 291 24.62 -12.98 -6.49
CA LEU A 291 23.44 -12.36 -5.86
C LEU A 291 22.20 -13.28 -5.95
N LEU A 292 22.01 -14.00 -7.05
CA LEU A 292 20.90 -14.95 -7.18
C LEU A 292 21.07 -16.17 -6.27
N TYR A 293 22.30 -16.64 -6.06
CA TYR A 293 22.57 -17.70 -5.07
C TYR A 293 22.31 -17.21 -3.66
N ALA A 294 22.79 -16.01 -3.28
CA ALA A 294 22.48 -15.41 -1.99
C ALA A 294 20.96 -15.33 -1.73
N TYR A 295 20.19 -15.01 -2.77
CA TYR A 295 18.73 -14.99 -2.72
C TYR A 295 18.10 -16.37 -2.43
N GLN A 296 18.78 -17.49 -2.68
CA GLN A 296 18.28 -18.82 -2.35
C GLN A 296 18.39 -19.20 -0.86
N ALA A 297 18.87 -18.28 -0.01
CA ALA A 297 18.94 -18.52 1.44
C ALA A 297 17.55 -18.86 2.02
N PRO A 298 17.45 -19.74 3.03
CA PRO A 298 16.18 -20.16 3.64
C PRO A 298 15.28 -19.01 4.08
N ASP A 299 15.86 -17.91 4.58
CA ASP A 299 15.15 -16.71 5.02
C ASP A 299 14.33 -16.02 3.90
N PHE A 300 14.71 -16.27 2.64
CA PHE A 300 14.05 -15.72 1.46
C PHE A 300 13.04 -16.67 0.80
N SER A 301 12.90 -17.90 1.31
CA SER A 301 12.00 -18.92 0.73
C SER A 301 10.53 -18.49 0.63
N ARG A 302 10.10 -17.58 1.53
CA ARG A 302 8.75 -17.01 1.60
C ARG A 302 8.42 -15.98 0.51
N PHE A 303 9.40 -15.51 -0.26
CA PHE A 303 9.18 -14.53 -1.32
C PHE A 303 8.91 -15.24 -2.66
N PHE A 304 7.96 -14.69 -3.42
CA PHE A 304 7.67 -15.14 -4.77
C PHE A 304 8.51 -14.39 -5.77
N THR A 305 9.38 -15.12 -6.45
CA THR A 305 10.29 -14.57 -7.46
C THR A 305 10.49 -15.56 -8.60
N PRO A 306 9.46 -15.80 -9.43
CA PRO A 306 9.63 -16.58 -10.65
C PRO A 306 10.67 -15.94 -11.59
N GLU A 307 10.77 -14.61 -11.55
CA GLU A 307 11.76 -13.81 -12.27
C GLU A 307 13.23 -14.21 -12.01
N MET A 308 13.56 -14.71 -10.81
CA MET A 308 14.91 -15.21 -10.52
C MET A 308 15.32 -16.34 -11.46
N PHE A 309 14.38 -17.23 -11.82
CA PHE A 309 14.65 -18.33 -12.75
C PHE A 309 14.92 -17.80 -14.15
N ILE A 310 14.20 -16.77 -14.59
CA ILE A 310 14.42 -16.12 -15.89
C ILE A 310 15.81 -15.52 -15.93
N LEU A 311 16.18 -14.71 -14.93
CA LEU A 311 17.51 -14.08 -14.91
C LEU A 311 18.63 -15.13 -14.82
N LYS A 312 18.44 -16.18 -14.02
CA LYS A 312 19.40 -17.29 -13.92
C LYS A 312 19.57 -18.01 -15.26
N ALA A 313 18.46 -18.31 -15.95
CA ALA A 313 18.47 -18.94 -17.26
C ALA A 313 19.12 -18.03 -18.32
N LEU A 314 18.86 -16.72 -18.30
CA LEU A 314 19.51 -15.74 -19.18
C LEU A 314 21.02 -15.66 -18.96
N ILE A 315 21.49 -15.71 -17.70
CA ILE A 315 22.92 -15.73 -17.39
C ILE A 315 23.58 -17.00 -17.95
N TYR A 316 22.99 -18.18 -17.71
CA TYR A 316 23.52 -19.43 -18.25
C TYR A 316 23.55 -19.42 -19.78
N LYS A 317 22.46 -18.98 -20.40
CA LYS A 317 22.36 -18.85 -21.86
C LYS A 317 23.42 -17.89 -22.42
N SER A 318 23.64 -16.75 -21.76
CA SER A 318 24.65 -15.75 -22.18
C SER A 318 26.08 -16.27 -22.13
N LEU A 319 26.33 -17.33 -21.35
CA LEU A 319 27.62 -18.00 -21.22
C LEU A 319 27.63 -19.39 -21.91
N CYS A 320 26.61 -19.66 -22.73
CA CYS A 320 26.42 -20.90 -23.50
C CYS A 320 26.25 -22.19 -22.68
N HIS A 321 25.90 -22.08 -21.39
CA HIS A 321 25.53 -23.21 -20.52
C HIS A 321 24.10 -23.68 -20.81
N TYR A 322 23.86 -24.27 -21.99
CA TYR A 322 22.50 -24.60 -22.44
C TYR A 322 21.81 -25.66 -21.58
N GLU A 323 22.54 -26.68 -21.10
CA GLU A 323 21.96 -27.70 -20.21
C GLU A 323 21.51 -27.10 -18.87
N SER A 324 22.35 -26.25 -18.27
CA SER A 324 22.01 -25.50 -17.05
C SER A 324 20.84 -24.55 -17.25
N THR A 325 20.72 -23.97 -18.45
CA THR A 325 19.56 -23.15 -18.84
C THR A 325 18.28 -23.98 -18.80
N LEU A 326 18.25 -25.14 -19.47
CA LEU A 326 17.10 -26.04 -19.49
C LEU A 326 16.75 -26.57 -18.09
N ALA A 327 17.75 -26.97 -17.31
CA ALA A 327 17.53 -27.40 -15.93
C ALA A 327 16.93 -26.29 -15.04
N THR A 328 17.27 -25.02 -15.30
CA THR A 328 16.67 -23.88 -14.60
C THR A 328 15.20 -23.68 -14.97
N VAL A 329 14.83 -23.91 -16.25
CA VAL A 329 13.44 -23.91 -16.70
C VAL A 329 12.64 -25.03 -16.03
N ASP A 330 13.20 -26.23 -15.95
CA ASP A 330 12.53 -27.35 -15.27
C ASP A 330 12.33 -27.07 -13.77
N ALA A 331 13.30 -26.42 -13.12
CA ALA A 331 13.19 -26.01 -11.72
C ALA A 331 12.10 -24.94 -11.48
N PHE A 332 11.87 -24.04 -12.46
CA PHE A 332 10.73 -23.11 -12.42
C PHE A 332 9.40 -23.89 -12.37
N TYR A 333 9.23 -24.85 -13.30
CA TYR A 333 8.01 -25.65 -13.36
C TYR A 333 7.81 -26.49 -12.11
N GLN A 334 8.87 -27.14 -11.61
CA GLN A 334 8.81 -27.89 -10.34
C GLN A 334 8.30 -27.04 -9.17
N ARG A 335 8.60 -25.74 -9.14
CA ARG A 335 8.19 -24.83 -8.05
C ARG A 335 6.81 -24.21 -8.26
N TYR A 336 6.41 -23.92 -9.49
CA TYR A 336 5.23 -23.10 -9.79
C TYR A 336 4.10 -23.85 -10.50
N GLN A 337 4.28 -25.13 -10.85
CA GLN A 337 3.24 -25.91 -11.54
C GLN A 337 1.89 -25.86 -10.83
N GLN A 338 1.86 -26.06 -9.50
CA GLN A 338 0.61 -26.03 -8.74
C GLN A 338 -0.12 -24.68 -8.84
N ALA A 339 0.63 -23.57 -8.78
CA ALA A 339 0.06 -22.24 -8.92
C ALA A 339 -0.41 -21.99 -10.35
N LEU A 340 0.33 -22.45 -11.36
CA LEU A 340 -0.06 -22.38 -12.76
C LEU A 340 -1.35 -23.16 -13.02
N ASP A 341 -1.43 -24.40 -12.54
CA ASP A 341 -2.62 -25.25 -12.66
C ASP A 341 -3.84 -24.57 -12.02
N ALA A 342 -3.69 -23.97 -10.84
CA ALA A 342 -4.75 -23.20 -10.19
C ALA A 342 -5.22 -22.00 -11.04
N VAL A 343 -4.29 -21.30 -11.69
CA VAL A 343 -4.61 -20.19 -12.59
C VAL A 343 -5.34 -20.70 -13.85
N TYR A 344 -4.85 -21.78 -14.47
CA TYR A 344 -5.48 -22.40 -15.64
C TYR A 344 -6.89 -22.92 -15.35
N ASP A 345 -7.09 -23.51 -14.18
CA ASP A 345 -8.40 -23.99 -13.69
C ASP A 345 -9.32 -22.86 -13.19
N ARG A 346 -8.88 -21.59 -13.30
CA ARG A 346 -9.63 -20.38 -12.90
C ARG A 346 -10.04 -20.41 -11.43
N LYS A 347 -9.16 -20.94 -10.57
CA LYS A 347 -9.33 -20.92 -9.12
C LYS A 347 -9.29 -19.48 -8.60
N ARG A 348 -10.05 -19.22 -7.55
CA ARG A 348 -10.13 -17.93 -6.86
C ARG A 348 -9.08 -17.86 -5.75
N ALA A 349 -8.83 -16.65 -5.25
CA ALA A 349 -7.93 -16.42 -4.13
C ALA A 349 -8.31 -17.23 -2.86
N ALA A 350 -9.62 -17.51 -2.69
CA ALA A 350 -10.13 -18.27 -1.54
C ALA A 350 -10.00 -19.79 -1.67
N ASP A 351 -9.64 -20.31 -2.86
CA ASP A 351 -9.53 -21.74 -3.08
C ASP A 351 -8.19 -22.26 -2.50
N PRO A 352 -8.17 -23.44 -1.85
CA PRO A 352 -6.95 -24.00 -1.23
C PRO A 352 -5.77 -24.15 -2.20
N GLU A 353 -6.05 -24.46 -3.46
CA GLU A 353 -5.04 -24.64 -4.52
C GLU A 353 -4.28 -23.34 -4.82
N SER A 354 -4.88 -22.19 -4.53
CA SER A 354 -4.33 -20.85 -4.75
C SER A 354 -3.42 -20.36 -3.61
N GLN A 355 -3.15 -21.21 -2.60
CA GLN A 355 -2.44 -20.81 -1.37
C GLN A 355 -1.10 -20.13 -1.63
N GLN A 356 -0.32 -20.60 -2.60
CA GLN A 356 1.00 -20.04 -2.91
C GLN A 356 0.91 -18.58 -3.37
N LEU A 357 -0.07 -18.25 -4.22
CA LEU A 357 -0.31 -16.88 -4.67
C LEU A 357 -0.97 -16.04 -3.57
N LEU A 358 -1.89 -16.62 -2.79
CA LEU A 358 -2.58 -15.93 -1.70
C LEU A 358 -1.59 -15.39 -0.64
N LEU A 359 -0.56 -16.16 -0.28
CA LEU A 359 0.45 -15.70 0.68
C LEU A 359 1.17 -14.41 0.23
N LEU A 360 1.22 -14.16 -1.07
CA LEU A 360 1.84 -12.97 -1.66
C LEU A 360 0.89 -11.79 -1.71
N VAL A 361 -0.38 -12.08 -2.00
CA VAL A 361 -1.45 -11.10 -1.91
C VAL A 361 -1.48 -10.50 -0.49
N LEU A 362 -1.27 -11.33 0.54
CA LEU A 362 -1.20 -10.87 1.94
C LEU A 362 0.03 -10.01 2.27
N ASN A 363 1.11 -10.12 1.49
CA ASN A 363 2.29 -9.26 1.65
C ASN A 363 2.10 -7.87 1.02
N ASN A 364 1.04 -7.66 0.23
CA ASN A 364 0.73 -6.33 -0.31
C ASN A 364 0.40 -5.35 0.82
N GLU A 365 1.08 -4.20 0.85
CA GLU A 365 0.96 -3.23 1.95
C GLU A 365 -0.46 -2.72 2.13
N ALA A 366 -1.19 -2.42 1.05
CA ALA A 366 -2.56 -1.91 1.13
C ALA A 366 -3.51 -2.95 1.75
N ILE A 367 -3.38 -4.21 1.33
CA ILE A 367 -4.17 -5.34 1.84
C ILE A 367 -3.82 -5.60 3.31
N ASN A 368 -2.54 -5.61 3.66
CA ASN A 368 -2.08 -5.81 5.03
C ASN A 368 -2.60 -4.68 5.95
N ARG A 369 -2.51 -3.40 5.54
CA ARG A 369 -3.07 -2.27 6.30
C ARG A 369 -4.57 -2.44 6.54
N GLN A 370 -5.33 -2.82 5.51
CA GLN A 370 -6.77 -3.04 5.62
C GLN A 370 -7.10 -4.23 6.56
N TRP A 371 -6.33 -5.31 6.49
CA TRP A 371 -6.47 -6.45 7.41
C TRP A 371 -6.16 -6.07 8.86
N GLN A 372 -5.08 -5.32 9.09
CA GLN A 372 -4.74 -4.80 10.42
C GLN A 372 -5.83 -3.89 10.98
N PHE A 373 -6.44 -3.06 10.13
CA PHE A 373 -7.58 -2.23 10.51
C PHE A 373 -8.78 -3.07 10.93
N ILE A 374 -9.15 -4.12 10.19
CA ILE A 374 -10.23 -5.04 10.60
C ILE A 374 -9.93 -5.68 11.96
N ARG A 375 -8.69 -6.14 12.19
CA ARG A 375 -8.31 -6.72 13.48
C ARG A 375 -8.39 -5.73 14.63
N LEU A 376 -8.03 -4.47 14.39
CA LEU A 376 -8.20 -3.40 15.36
C LEU A 376 -9.68 -3.24 15.71
N LEU A 377 -10.57 -3.19 14.72
CA LEU A 377 -12.02 -3.09 14.94
C LEU A 377 -12.58 -4.27 15.73
N GLU A 378 -12.19 -5.50 15.39
CA GLU A 378 -12.63 -6.71 16.09
C GLU A 378 -12.16 -6.73 17.55
N THR A 379 -10.92 -6.29 17.79
CA THR A 379 -10.35 -6.19 19.13
C THR A 379 -11.13 -5.16 19.95
N GLU A 380 -11.30 -3.94 19.43
CA GLU A 380 -12.08 -2.87 20.09
C GLU A 380 -13.52 -3.31 20.36
N LYS A 381 -14.16 -3.99 19.40
CA LYS A 381 -15.53 -4.53 19.57
C LYS A 381 -15.60 -5.55 20.71
N SER A 382 -14.63 -6.45 20.84
CA SER A 382 -14.63 -7.47 21.89
C SER A 382 -14.56 -6.87 23.30
N GLU A 383 -13.92 -5.70 23.42
CA GLU A 383 -13.75 -4.98 24.69
C GLU A 383 -14.98 -4.16 25.09
N LEU A 384 -15.97 -4.00 24.21
CA LEU A 384 -17.21 -3.26 24.52
C LEU A 384 -18.01 -3.87 25.67
N SER A 385 -17.78 -5.14 26.00
CA SER A 385 -18.35 -5.81 27.18
C SER A 385 -18.00 -5.12 28.50
N ARG A 386 -16.98 -4.26 28.51
CA ARG A 386 -16.61 -3.44 29.68
C ARG A 386 -17.66 -2.39 30.04
N PHE A 387 -18.45 -1.90 29.08
CA PHE A 387 -19.49 -0.90 29.35
C PHE A 387 -20.67 -1.52 30.10
N GLU A 388 -20.95 -0.99 31.30
CA GLU A 388 -22.09 -1.44 32.13
C GLU A 388 -23.45 -1.03 31.53
N HIS A 389 -23.50 0.04 30.74
CA HIS A 389 -24.74 0.61 30.21
C HIS A 389 -25.13 -0.01 28.86
N PRO A 390 -26.30 -0.69 28.73
CA PRO A 390 -26.64 -1.44 27.51
C PRO A 390 -26.82 -0.57 26.26
N ALA A 391 -27.29 0.68 26.40
CA ALA A 391 -27.61 1.53 25.26
C ALA A 391 -26.34 1.96 24.49
N ILE A 392 -25.31 2.40 25.20
CA ILE A 392 -24.01 2.76 24.60
C ILE A 392 -23.31 1.53 24.02
N GLN A 393 -23.40 0.37 24.70
CA GLN A 393 -22.85 -0.88 24.18
C GLN A 393 -23.49 -1.27 22.85
N THR A 394 -24.83 -1.19 22.76
CA THR A 394 -25.58 -1.49 21.53
C THR A 394 -25.23 -0.50 20.41
N HIS A 395 -25.15 0.80 20.74
CA HIS A 395 -24.77 1.84 19.79
C HIS A 395 -23.34 1.64 19.24
N LEU A 396 -22.35 1.42 20.11
CA LEU A 396 -20.98 1.16 19.68
C LEU A 396 -20.89 -0.13 18.87
N THR A 397 -21.58 -1.19 19.29
CA THR A 397 -21.59 -2.47 18.57
C THR A 397 -22.09 -2.30 17.14
N SER A 398 -23.14 -1.51 16.90
CA SER A 398 -23.65 -1.27 15.55
C SER A 398 -22.67 -0.49 14.66
N ILE A 399 -21.92 0.47 15.23
CA ILE A 399 -20.84 1.18 14.54
C ILE A 399 -19.77 0.20 14.06
N TYR A 400 -19.27 -0.66 14.97
CA TYR A 400 -18.24 -1.64 14.60
C TYR A 400 -18.76 -2.69 13.62
N ASP A 401 -19.98 -3.20 13.79
CA ASP A 401 -20.58 -4.18 12.87
C ASP A 401 -20.68 -3.64 11.45
N LEU A 402 -21.14 -2.39 11.31
CA LEU A 402 -21.21 -1.73 10.02
C LEU A 402 -19.82 -1.56 9.41
N LYS A 403 -18.85 -1.04 10.18
CA LYS A 403 -17.51 -0.78 9.64
C LYS A 403 -16.76 -2.07 9.30
N ILE A 404 -16.81 -3.10 10.14
CA ILE A 404 -16.20 -4.41 9.85
C ILE A 404 -16.81 -4.99 8.57
N SER A 405 -18.13 -4.93 8.41
CA SER A 405 -18.81 -5.42 7.20
C SER A 405 -18.43 -4.63 5.93
N GLN A 406 -18.21 -3.32 6.04
CA GLN A 406 -17.70 -2.50 4.92
C GLN A 406 -16.24 -2.82 4.61
N ALA A 407 -15.39 -2.83 5.64
CA ALA A 407 -13.96 -3.06 5.52
C ALA A 407 -13.62 -4.45 4.97
N ALA A 408 -14.36 -5.49 5.39
CA ALA A 408 -14.20 -6.86 4.91
C ALA A 408 -14.59 -7.01 3.43
N ARG A 409 -15.67 -6.33 2.99
CA ARG A 409 -16.05 -6.29 1.57
C ARG A 409 -14.97 -5.62 0.72
N HIS A 410 -14.43 -4.49 1.19
CA HIS A 410 -13.35 -3.79 0.51
C HIS A 410 -12.07 -4.65 0.42
N LEU A 411 -11.67 -5.29 1.52
CA LEU A 411 -10.53 -6.19 1.58
C LEU A 411 -10.68 -7.34 0.57
N ARG A 412 -11.86 -7.98 0.52
CA ARG A 412 -12.12 -9.06 -0.44
C ARG A 412 -11.92 -8.61 -1.88
N THR A 413 -12.47 -7.45 -2.25
CA THR A 413 -12.28 -6.89 -3.60
C THR A 413 -10.81 -6.59 -3.91
N GLN A 414 -10.04 -6.08 -2.95
CA GLN A 414 -8.62 -5.83 -3.15
C GLN A 414 -7.82 -7.13 -3.30
N VAL A 415 -8.12 -8.15 -2.48
CA VAL A 415 -7.52 -9.48 -2.55
C VAL A 415 -7.78 -10.13 -3.90
N ASP A 416 -9.03 -10.11 -4.37
CA ASP A 416 -9.40 -10.70 -5.66
C ASP A 416 -8.68 -9.99 -6.83
N LYS A 417 -8.59 -8.66 -6.79
CA LYS A 417 -7.87 -7.86 -7.81
C LYS A 417 -6.36 -8.14 -7.81
N GLU A 418 -5.74 -8.17 -6.63
CA GLU A 418 -4.30 -8.42 -6.51
C GLU A 418 -3.95 -9.86 -6.89
N TYR A 419 -4.82 -10.81 -6.55
CA TYR A 419 -4.69 -12.20 -7.01
C TYR A 419 -4.72 -12.28 -8.54
N GLU A 420 -5.67 -11.62 -9.19
CA GLU A 420 -5.75 -11.58 -10.66
C GLU A 420 -4.49 -10.96 -11.28
N ARG A 421 -3.98 -9.86 -10.70
CA ARG A 421 -2.72 -9.24 -11.14
C ARG A 421 -1.55 -10.23 -11.05
N LEU A 422 -1.41 -10.92 -9.92
CA LEU A 422 -0.33 -11.90 -9.71
C LEU A 422 -0.47 -13.15 -10.57
N ALA A 423 -1.70 -13.61 -10.82
CA ALA A 423 -1.97 -14.71 -11.74
C ALA A 423 -1.52 -14.36 -13.16
N ASN A 424 -1.90 -13.18 -13.66
CA ASN A 424 -1.45 -12.70 -14.97
C ASN A 424 0.08 -12.56 -15.05
N LEU A 425 0.70 -12.03 -13.99
CA LEU A 425 2.16 -11.92 -13.91
C LEU A 425 2.86 -13.29 -13.91
N LEU A 426 2.27 -14.29 -13.25
CA LEU A 426 2.80 -15.66 -13.27
C LEU A 426 2.75 -16.27 -14.68
N LEU A 427 1.66 -16.05 -15.42
CA LEU A 427 1.54 -16.48 -16.82
C LEU A 427 2.57 -15.78 -17.71
N GLU A 428 2.80 -14.48 -17.51
CA GLU A 428 3.84 -13.74 -18.23
C GLU A 428 5.24 -14.34 -17.96
N TYR A 429 5.53 -14.70 -16.70
CA TYR A 429 6.79 -15.37 -16.37
C TYR A 429 6.90 -16.77 -16.99
N GLU A 430 5.78 -17.51 -17.11
CA GLU A 430 5.75 -18.78 -17.83
C GLU A 430 6.05 -18.60 -19.33
N GLU A 431 5.47 -17.58 -19.96
CA GLU A 431 5.75 -17.27 -21.36
C GLU A 431 7.23 -16.89 -21.56
N ASN A 432 7.76 -16.03 -20.71
CA ASN A 432 9.15 -15.58 -20.77
C ASN A 432 10.15 -16.73 -20.56
N ILE A 433 9.90 -17.61 -19.58
CA ILE A 433 10.81 -18.74 -19.35
C ILE A 433 10.75 -19.76 -20.49
N ASN A 434 9.58 -19.95 -21.11
CA ASN A 434 9.44 -20.78 -22.31
C ASN A 434 10.12 -20.17 -23.54
N LEU A 435 10.11 -18.85 -23.68
CA LEU A 435 10.88 -18.16 -24.71
C LEU A 435 12.37 -18.40 -24.52
N VAL A 436 12.89 -18.24 -23.29
CA VAL A 436 14.31 -18.54 -22.98
C VAL A 436 14.64 -19.99 -23.30
N ARG A 437 13.75 -20.95 -22.97
CA ARG A 437 13.91 -22.36 -23.32
C ARG A 437 14.02 -22.57 -24.83
N TYR A 438 13.12 -21.96 -25.60
CA TYR A 438 13.10 -22.05 -27.05
C TYR A 438 14.38 -21.46 -27.66
N GLU A 439 14.76 -20.26 -27.25
CA GLU A 439 15.97 -19.59 -27.72
C GLU A 439 17.23 -20.39 -27.39
N ALA A 440 17.35 -20.90 -26.15
CA ALA A 440 18.47 -21.76 -25.76
C ALA A 440 18.55 -23.03 -26.61
N GLY A 441 17.39 -23.62 -26.95
CA GLY A 441 17.32 -24.76 -27.85
C GLY A 441 17.78 -24.42 -29.27
N VAL A 442 17.32 -23.30 -29.84
CA VAL A 442 17.72 -22.83 -31.17
C VAL A 442 19.20 -22.50 -31.22
N ASP A 443 19.69 -21.71 -30.27
CA ASP A 443 21.08 -21.28 -30.19
C ASP A 443 22.00 -22.51 -30.13
N ARG A 444 21.70 -23.49 -29.27
CA ARG A 444 22.46 -24.76 -29.19
C ARG A 444 22.66 -25.43 -30.55
N TYR A 445 21.68 -25.40 -31.45
CA TYR A 445 21.79 -26.00 -32.79
C TYR A 445 22.41 -25.07 -33.83
N GLN A 446 22.24 -23.75 -33.70
CA GLN A 446 22.82 -22.77 -34.63
C GLN A 446 24.31 -22.61 -34.42
N THR A 447 24.80 -22.60 -33.18
CA THR A 447 26.23 -22.52 -32.90
C THR A 447 26.98 -23.72 -33.49
N THR A 448 26.35 -24.90 -33.60
CA THR A 448 26.92 -26.07 -34.31
C THR A 448 27.15 -25.84 -35.81
N GLY A 449 26.44 -24.90 -36.45
CA GLY A 449 26.54 -24.59 -37.88
C GLY A 449 27.45 -23.39 -38.22
N ASP A 450 27.63 -22.45 -37.28
CA ASP A 450 28.19 -21.12 -37.55
C ASP A 450 29.56 -20.83 -36.90
N PHE A 451 30.29 -21.83 -36.39
CA PHE A 451 31.70 -21.66 -35.98
C PHE A 451 32.65 -21.50 -37.19
N ARG A 452 32.46 -20.41 -37.95
CA ARG A 452 33.51 -19.76 -38.72
C ARG A 452 33.67 -18.33 -38.18
N TYR A 453 34.64 -18.21 -37.27
CA TYR A 453 35.29 -16.96 -36.89
C TYR A 453 34.42 -15.93 -36.14
N GLN A 454 34.39 -16.05 -34.82
CA GLN A 454 34.41 -14.86 -33.96
C GLN A 454 35.18 -15.16 -32.68
N LYS A 455 36.34 -14.52 -32.54
CA LYS A 455 37.16 -14.54 -31.33
C LYS A 455 36.66 -13.40 -30.44
N SER A 456 35.95 -13.72 -29.36
CA SER A 456 35.59 -12.74 -28.33
C SER A 456 36.77 -12.59 -27.36
N ASP A 457 37.32 -11.39 -27.28
CA ASP A 457 38.25 -10.98 -26.21
C ASP A 457 37.43 -10.66 -24.94
N HIS A 458 36.86 -11.69 -24.30
CA HIS A 458 36.48 -11.58 -22.90
C HIS A 458 37.71 -11.91 -22.08
N THR A 459 38.43 -10.87 -21.67
CA THR A 459 39.56 -11.00 -20.75
C THR A 459 39.04 -11.67 -19.47
N GLU A 460 39.33 -12.96 -19.30
CA GLU A 460 39.23 -13.63 -18.02
C GLU A 460 40.08 -12.83 -17.04
N ALA A 461 39.42 -12.06 -16.17
CA ALA A 461 40.04 -11.66 -14.93
C ALA A 461 40.24 -12.95 -14.14
N ASP A 462 41.41 -13.55 -14.37
CA ASP A 462 41.98 -14.63 -13.60
C ASP A 462 41.77 -14.31 -12.12
N ALA A 463 41.33 -15.29 -11.34
CA ALA A 463 41.05 -15.14 -9.92
C ALA A 463 42.38 -14.92 -9.18
N SER A 464 42.96 -13.73 -9.32
CA SER A 464 44.19 -13.37 -8.63
C SER A 464 43.92 -13.38 -7.13
N ALA A 465 44.85 -13.98 -6.39
CA ALA A 465 44.89 -14.12 -4.94
C ALA A 465 44.71 -12.79 -4.18
N ASP A 466 43.47 -12.30 -4.12
CA ASP A 466 43.07 -11.26 -3.19
C ASP A 466 42.95 -11.91 -1.81
N PRO A 467 43.80 -11.56 -0.84
CA PRO A 467 43.78 -12.17 0.49
C PRO A 467 42.48 -11.88 1.26
N SER A 468 41.63 -10.97 0.78
CA SER A 468 40.30 -10.71 1.31
C SER A 468 39.20 -11.64 0.76
N LYS A 469 39.51 -12.51 -0.22
CA LYS A 469 38.53 -13.39 -0.86
C LYS A 469 38.84 -14.86 -0.60
N VAL A 470 37.80 -15.63 -0.29
CA VAL A 470 37.89 -17.08 -0.07
C VAL A 470 37.11 -17.80 -1.17
N ILE A 471 37.74 -18.80 -1.80
CA ILE A 471 37.08 -19.71 -2.75
C ILE A 471 36.77 -21.00 -2.00
N TYR A 472 35.51 -21.42 -2.03
CA TYR A 472 35.05 -22.62 -1.35
C TYR A 472 33.96 -23.33 -2.18
N PRO A 473 33.81 -24.67 -2.06
CA PRO A 473 32.71 -25.39 -2.66
C PRO A 473 31.41 -25.05 -1.90
N PHE A 474 30.40 -24.53 -2.60
CA PHE A 474 29.14 -24.16 -1.98
C PHE A 474 28.34 -25.40 -1.55
N GLN A 475 28.11 -25.55 -0.24
CA GLN A 475 27.35 -26.68 0.34
C GLN A 475 25.97 -26.28 0.88
N GLY A 476 25.46 -25.11 0.49
CA GLY A 476 24.21 -24.55 1.03
C GLY A 476 24.40 -23.68 2.28
N GLU A 477 25.62 -23.24 2.55
CA GLU A 477 25.95 -22.31 3.63
C GLU A 477 25.77 -20.85 3.19
N PHE A 478 25.10 -20.06 4.02
CA PHE A 478 24.78 -18.66 3.77
C PHE A 478 25.27 -17.78 4.91
N TRP A 479 25.94 -16.68 4.58
CA TRP A 479 26.48 -15.71 5.54
C TRP A 479 25.74 -14.39 5.38
N ASN A 480 24.97 -14.03 6.40
CA ASN A 480 24.00 -12.92 6.34
C ASN A 480 24.66 -11.55 6.10
N ASP A 481 25.90 -11.38 6.55
CA ASP A 481 26.74 -10.20 6.37
C ASP A 481 27.40 -10.12 4.98
N GLU A 482 27.45 -11.24 4.24
CA GLU A 482 28.21 -11.38 2.98
C GLU A 482 27.29 -11.65 1.78
N PHE A 483 25.97 -11.52 1.91
CA PHE A 483 25.04 -11.66 0.79
C PHE A 483 25.39 -10.73 -0.38
N ASP A 484 25.97 -9.56 -0.08
CA ASP A 484 26.47 -8.65 -1.09
C ASP A 484 27.93 -8.91 -1.49
N ASP A 485 28.55 -10.05 -1.21
CA ASP A 485 29.95 -10.29 -1.60
C ASP A 485 30.12 -11.56 -2.43
N TYR A 486 29.06 -12.35 -2.52
CA TYR A 486 29.02 -13.57 -3.33
C TYR A 486 29.30 -13.31 -4.81
N LYS A 487 30.13 -14.19 -5.36
CA LYS A 487 30.46 -14.32 -6.78
C LYS A 487 30.62 -15.79 -7.09
N VAL A 488 30.07 -16.22 -8.20
CA VAL A 488 30.20 -17.61 -8.66
C VAL A 488 31.34 -17.70 -9.67
N HIS A 489 32.14 -18.75 -9.57
CA HIS A 489 33.04 -19.12 -10.65
C HIS A 489 32.21 -19.83 -11.73
N LEU A 490 32.02 -19.14 -12.86
CA LEU A 490 31.27 -19.63 -14.01
C LEU A 490 32.08 -19.26 -15.24
N ALA A 491 32.50 -20.29 -15.98
CA ALA A 491 33.28 -20.17 -17.21
C ALA A 491 32.38 -19.74 -18.38
N ASP A 492 32.97 -19.08 -19.37
CA ASP A 492 32.31 -18.79 -20.64
C ASP A 492 32.52 -20.00 -21.58
N GLU A 493 31.47 -20.76 -21.85
CA GLU A 493 31.52 -21.96 -22.70
C GLU A 493 31.26 -21.63 -24.17
N CYS A 494 30.99 -20.37 -24.52
CA CYS A 494 30.65 -19.99 -25.89
C CYS A 494 31.79 -20.23 -26.89
N ALA A 495 33.03 -20.33 -26.42
CA ALA A 495 34.21 -20.59 -27.24
C ALA A 495 34.66 -22.06 -27.22
N GLN A 496 34.03 -22.93 -26.43
CA GLN A 496 34.41 -24.34 -26.35
C GLN A 496 33.78 -25.11 -27.51
N GLU A 497 34.62 -25.69 -28.37
CA GLU A 497 34.21 -26.68 -29.37
C GLU A 497 33.75 -27.94 -28.65
N ASP A 498 32.44 -28.10 -28.49
CA ASP A 498 31.86 -29.39 -28.16
C ASP A 498 32.04 -30.33 -29.38
N ASN A 499 33.10 -31.13 -29.33
CA ASN A 499 33.41 -32.21 -30.27
C ASN A 499 32.31 -33.29 -30.19
N TRP A 500 31.30 -33.21 -31.06
CA TRP A 500 30.28 -34.25 -31.21
C TRP A 500 30.68 -35.28 -32.27
N GLU A 501 31.87 -35.86 -32.16
CA GLU A 501 32.26 -37.09 -32.88
C GLU A 501 32.02 -38.34 -32.02
N VAL A 502 30.83 -38.52 -31.44
CA VAL A 502 30.48 -39.82 -30.82
C VAL A 502 28.99 -40.13 -30.94
N PHE A 503 28.42 -40.13 -32.15
CA PHE A 503 27.11 -40.77 -32.39
C PHE A 503 26.97 -41.48 -33.74
N PHE A 504 28.08 -41.67 -34.48
CA PHE A 504 28.11 -42.53 -35.67
C PHE A 504 29.30 -43.49 -35.61
N GLU A 505 29.23 -44.49 -34.72
CA GLU A 505 29.83 -45.82 -34.92
C GLU A 505 28.78 -46.90 -34.64
#